data_AF-A0A0R0MIY0-F1
#
_entry.id   AF-A0A0R0MIY0-F1
#
_cell.length_a   1.000
_cell.length_b   1.000
_cell.length_c   1.000
_cell.angle_alpha   90.00
_cell.angle_beta   90.00
_cell.angle_gamma   90.00
#
_symmetry.space_group_name_H-M   'P 1'
#
loop_
_entity.id
_entity.type
_entity.pdbx_description
1 polymer ?
#
loop_
_entity_poly.entity_id
_entity_poly.type
_entity_poly.pdbx_seq_one_letter_code
_entity_poly.pdbx_strand_id
1 'polypeptide(L)'
;MIRLWLVLLPELRQFPEGKQDKALQLARGCELEPLELIGIAVWLVPVMTLAKYILSQASLGEDAFATLVMNVFVVVPLLAAVFAPIHIRRLRRGLRKQLTQQGRT
;
A
#
# COMPACT_ATOMS: atom_id res chain seq x y z
N MET A 1 -0.96 -16.22 11.47
CA MET A 1 -1.09 -15.15 10.45
C MET A 1 -2.52 -14.60 10.45
N ILE A 2 -2.70 -13.29 10.20
CA ILE A 2 -4.03 -12.65 10.19
C ILE A 2 -4.83 -13.13 8.97
N ARG A 3 -6.05 -13.66 9.17
CA ARG A 3 -6.93 -14.18 8.09
C ARG A 3 -7.19 -13.18 6.96
N LEU A 4 -7.11 -11.87 7.24
CA LEU A 4 -7.24 -10.79 6.25
C LEU A 4 -6.27 -10.94 5.07
N TRP A 5 -5.03 -11.40 5.33
CA TRP A 5 -4.05 -11.59 4.25
C TRP A 5 -4.47 -12.67 3.25
N LEU A 6 -5.17 -13.72 3.69
CA LEU A 6 -5.67 -14.77 2.80
C LEU A 6 -6.83 -14.30 1.91
N VAL A 7 -7.56 -13.27 2.33
CA VAL A 7 -8.62 -12.64 1.52
C VAL A 7 -8.01 -11.66 0.52
N LEU A 8 -7.03 -10.87 0.95
CA LEU A 8 -6.32 -9.89 0.11
C LEU A 8 -5.35 -10.54 -0.89
N LEU A 9 -4.74 -11.67 -0.53
CA LEU A 9 -3.75 -12.42 -1.31
C LEU A 9 -4.19 -13.88 -1.45
N PRO A 10 -5.17 -14.18 -2.33
CA PRO A 10 -5.61 -15.56 -2.55
C PRO A 10 -4.46 -16.48 -3.01
N GLU A 11 -3.43 -15.95 -3.67
CA GLU A 11 -2.24 -16.69 -4.08
C GLU A 11 -1.44 -17.27 -2.92
N LEU A 12 -1.53 -16.68 -1.71
CA LEU A 12 -0.84 -17.18 -0.53
C LEU A 12 -1.37 -18.56 -0.08
N ARG A 13 -2.65 -18.86 -0.36
CA ARG A 13 -3.28 -20.15 -0.03
C ARG A 13 -2.66 -21.35 -0.76
N GLN A 14 -1.96 -21.11 -1.86
CA GLN A 14 -1.31 -22.17 -2.63
C GLN A 14 0.00 -22.64 -1.97
N PHE A 15 0.53 -21.87 -1.00
CA PHE A 15 1.72 -22.26 -0.24
C PHE A 15 1.33 -23.08 1.01
N PRO A 16 2.12 -24.12 1.38
CA PRO A 16 1.94 -24.83 2.64
C PRO A 16 1.98 -23.86 3.83
N GLU A 17 1.14 -24.08 4.85
CA GLU A 17 0.98 -23.14 5.99
C GLU A 17 2.32 -22.75 6.64
N GLY A 18 3.24 -23.72 6.82
CA GLY A 18 4.57 -23.45 7.38
C GLY A 18 5.52 -22.65 6.49
N LYS A 19 5.19 -22.40 5.22
CA LYS A 19 6.00 -21.63 4.26
C LYS A 19 5.36 -20.29 3.85
N GLN A 20 4.11 -20.01 4.26
CA GLN A 20 3.38 -18.81 3.87
C GLN A 20 4.07 -17.51 4.35
N ASP A 21 4.55 -17.47 5.58
CA ASP A 21 5.28 -16.31 6.11
C ASP A 21 6.56 -16.02 5.30
N LYS A 22 7.33 -17.07 4.98
CA LYS A 22 8.55 -16.95 4.17
C LYS A 22 8.24 -16.52 2.73
N ALA A 23 7.18 -17.07 2.13
CA ALA A 23 6.73 -16.66 0.80
C ALA A 23 6.30 -15.19 0.76
N LEU A 24 5.60 -14.72 1.81
CA LEU A 24 5.20 -13.32 1.95
C LEU A 24 6.41 -12.40 2.12
N GLN A 25 7.40 -12.77 2.95
CA GLN A 25 8.64 -12.01 3.10
C GLN A 25 9.39 -11.89 1.77
N LEU A 26 9.51 -12.99 1.02
CA LEU A 26 10.13 -12.98 -0.31
C LEU A 26 9.33 -12.13 -1.30
N ALA A 27 8.00 -12.15 -1.24
CA ALA A 27 7.15 -11.35 -2.12
C ALA A 27 7.24 -9.85 -1.85
N ARG A 28 7.52 -9.43 -0.60
CA ARG A 28 7.80 -8.02 -0.26
C ARG A 28 9.06 -7.49 -0.94
N GLY A 29 10.02 -8.36 -1.26
CA GLY A 29 11.23 -8.01 -2.01
C GLY A 29 11.01 -7.79 -3.51
N CYS A 30 9.83 -8.10 -4.06
CA CYS A 30 9.58 -7.92 -5.49
C CYS A 30 9.69 -6.44 -5.88
N GLU A 31 10.33 -6.08 -6.99
CA GLU A 31 10.51 -4.66 -7.35
C GLU A 31 9.19 -3.97 -7.75
N LEU A 32 9.17 -2.65 -7.60
CA LEU A 32 8.11 -1.77 -8.11
C LEU A 32 8.25 -1.65 -9.63
N GLU A 33 7.13 -1.74 -10.35
CA GLU A 33 7.13 -1.48 -11.78
C GLU A 33 7.22 0.03 -12.07
N PRO A 34 7.80 0.45 -13.21
CA PRO A 34 7.87 1.85 -13.61
C PRO A 34 6.50 2.55 -13.63
N LEU A 35 5.44 1.83 -14.05
CA LEU A 35 4.08 2.35 -14.05
C LEU A 35 3.53 2.58 -12.62
N GLU A 36 3.87 1.71 -11.66
CA GLU A 36 3.51 1.88 -10.24
C GLU A 36 4.21 3.11 -9.66
N LEU A 37 5.47 3.35 -10.02
CA LEU A 37 6.24 4.52 -9.62
C LEU A 37 5.65 5.82 -10.19
N ILE A 38 5.32 5.84 -11.48
CA ILE A 38 4.67 6.99 -12.13
C ILE A 38 3.32 7.27 -11.47
N GLY A 39 2.52 6.23 -11.22
CA GLY A 39 1.23 6.36 -10.55
C GLY A 39 1.35 6.97 -9.15
N ILE A 40 2.33 6.53 -8.37
CA ILE A 40 2.63 7.12 -7.04
C ILE A 40 3.03 8.59 -7.20
N ALA A 41 3.94 8.90 -8.11
CA ALA A 41 4.43 10.27 -8.31
C ALA A 41 3.29 11.23 -8.70
N VAL A 42 2.47 10.84 -9.67
CA VAL A 42 1.31 11.62 -10.13
C VAL A 42 0.28 11.79 -9.01
N TRP A 43 0.06 10.76 -8.18
CA TRP A 43 -0.88 10.85 -7.05
C TRP A 43 -0.36 11.69 -5.88
N LEU A 44 0.94 11.68 -5.64
CA LEU A 44 1.54 12.42 -4.53
C LEU A 44 1.34 13.93 -4.67
N VAL A 45 1.41 14.45 -5.89
CA VAL A 45 1.29 15.88 -6.19
C VAL A 45 -0.04 16.48 -5.71
N PRO A 46 -1.22 15.98 -6.10
CA PRO A 46 -2.49 16.51 -5.62
C PRO A 46 -2.68 16.28 -4.11
N VAL A 47 -2.23 15.14 -3.56
CA VAL A 47 -2.31 14.89 -2.10
C VAL A 47 -1.49 15.91 -1.32
N MET A 48 -0.27 16.18 -1.75
CA MET A 48 0.60 17.19 -1.12
C MET A 48 0.05 18.61 -1.29
N THR A 49 -0.55 18.90 -2.45
CA THR A 49 -1.19 20.20 -2.71
C THR A 49 -2.39 20.40 -1.79
N LEU A 50 -3.24 19.38 -1.65
CA LEU A 50 -4.40 19.39 -0.76
C LEU A 50 -3.98 19.49 0.71
N ALA A 51 -2.97 18.73 1.13
CA ALA A 51 -2.43 18.80 2.50
C ALA A 51 -1.91 20.21 2.83
N LYS A 52 -1.19 20.84 1.89
CA LYS A 52 -0.73 22.24 2.04
C LYS A 52 -1.90 23.22 2.13
N TYR A 53 -2.92 23.05 1.29
CA TYR A 53 -4.12 23.89 1.31
C TYR A 53 -4.87 23.79 2.65
N ILE A 54 -5.10 22.58 3.14
CA ILE A 54 -5.77 22.34 4.42
C ILE A 54 -4.94 22.92 5.57
N LEU A 55 -3.63 22.71 5.58
CA LEU A 55 -2.73 23.27 6.61
C LEU A 55 -2.76 24.81 6.61
N SER A 56 -2.75 25.44 5.43
CA SER A 56 -2.82 26.91 5.30
C SER A 56 -4.16 27.50 5.72
N GLN A 57 -5.26 26.80 5.48
CA GLN A 57 -6.59 27.21 5.95
C GLN A 57 -6.67 27.10 7.47
N ALA A 58 -5.99 26.12 8.04
CA ALA A 58 -6.12 25.79 9.44
C ALA A 58 -5.20 26.58 10.37
N SER A 59 -4.12 27.19 9.86
CA SER A 59 -3.34 28.18 10.62
C SER A 59 -4.14 29.46 10.93
N LEU A 60 -5.33 29.62 10.36
CA LEU A 60 -6.26 30.74 10.63
C LEU A 60 -7.28 30.44 11.74
N GLY A 61 -7.36 29.20 12.23
CA GLY A 61 -8.28 28.79 13.31
C GLY A 61 -7.56 28.63 14.65
N GLU A 62 -8.25 28.94 15.75
CA GLU A 62 -7.70 28.91 17.12
C GLU A 62 -7.32 27.50 17.63
N ASP A 63 -7.72 26.43 16.92
CA ASP A 63 -7.64 25.05 17.43
C ASP A 63 -6.76 24.12 16.57
N ALA A 64 -5.46 24.15 16.85
CA ALA A 64 -4.43 23.39 16.12
C ALA A 64 -4.61 21.86 16.23
N PHE A 65 -5.21 21.36 17.32
CA PHE A 65 -5.42 19.93 17.53
C PHE A 65 -6.52 19.37 16.62
N ALA A 66 -7.69 20.01 16.59
CA ALA A 66 -8.81 19.61 15.72
C ALA A 66 -8.41 19.61 14.24
N THR A 67 -7.61 20.62 13.85
CA THR A 67 -6.97 20.73 12.54
C THR A 67 -6.08 19.53 12.21
N LEU A 68 -5.18 19.16 13.11
CA LEU A 68 -4.21 18.09 12.88
C LEU A 68 -4.92 16.74 12.72
N VAL A 69 -5.94 16.51 13.54
CA VAL A 69 -6.80 15.31 13.45
C VAL A 69 -7.51 15.25 12.09
N MET A 70 -8.20 16.32 11.66
CA MET A 70 -8.84 16.39 10.34
C MET A 70 -7.84 16.13 9.20
N ASN A 71 -6.65 16.71 9.26
CA ASN A 71 -5.61 16.50 8.27
C ASN A 71 -5.17 15.04 8.18
N VAL A 72 -4.94 14.38 9.32
CA VAL A 72 -4.58 12.96 9.35
C VAL A 72 -5.71 12.10 8.77
N PHE A 73 -6.96 12.37 9.13
CA PHE A 73 -8.13 11.62 8.65
C PHE A 73 -8.45 11.88 7.17
N VAL A 74 -7.97 12.95 6.55
CA VAL A 74 -8.14 13.19 5.10
C VAL A 74 -6.94 12.67 4.32
N VAL A 75 -5.73 13.02 4.73
CA VAL A 75 -4.50 12.72 3.98
C VAL A 75 -4.14 11.24 4.06
N VAL A 76 -4.27 10.60 5.23
CA VAL A 76 -3.90 9.18 5.38
C VAL A 76 -4.80 8.28 4.52
N PRO A 77 -6.13 8.42 4.50
CA PRO A 77 -6.96 7.63 3.59
C PRO A 77 -6.69 7.91 2.11
N LEU A 78 -6.42 9.16 1.73
CA LEU A 78 -6.04 9.50 0.35
C LEU A 78 -4.74 8.81 -0.08
N LEU A 79 -3.74 8.77 0.81
CA LEU A 79 -2.51 8.03 0.56
C LEU A 79 -2.80 6.53 0.48
N ALA A 80 -3.52 5.98 1.47
CA ALA A 80 -3.85 4.56 1.52
C ALA A 80 -4.61 4.10 0.27
N ALA A 81 -5.49 4.93 -0.30
CA ALA A 81 -6.27 4.61 -1.50
C ALA A 81 -5.40 4.24 -2.73
N VAL A 82 -4.18 4.76 -2.83
CA VAL A 82 -3.26 4.45 -3.94
C VAL A 82 -2.15 3.50 -3.51
N PHE A 83 -1.58 3.70 -2.32
CA PHE A 83 -0.49 2.84 -1.85
C PHE A 83 -0.97 1.41 -1.56
N ALA A 84 -2.16 1.22 -0.99
CA ALA A 84 -2.68 -0.11 -0.68
C ALA A 84 -2.85 -0.99 -1.93
N PRO A 85 -3.55 -0.58 -3.01
CA PRO A 85 -3.71 -1.42 -4.19
C PRO A 85 -2.38 -1.70 -4.89
N ILE A 86 -1.45 -0.74 -4.93
CA ILE A 86 -0.10 -0.96 -5.51
C ILE A 86 0.65 -2.01 -4.68
N HIS A 87 0.64 -1.88 -3.36
CA HIS A 87 1.31 -2.81 -2.47
C HIS A 87 0.70 -4.23 -2.57
N ILE A 88 -0.62 -4.35 -2.70
CA ILE A 88 -1.30 -5.64 -2.89
C ILE A 88 -0.94 -6.24 -4.24
N ARG A 89 -0.99 -5.47 -5.34
CA ARG A 89 -0.61 -5.93 -6.69
C ARG A 89 0.83 -6.43 -6.73
N ARG A 90 1.75 -5.68 -6.14
CA ARG A 90 3.16 -6.04 -5.99
C ARG A 90 3.33 -7.37 -5.27
N LEU A 91 2.64 -7.56 -4.14
CA LEU A 91 2.67 -8.81 -3.38
C LEU A 91 2.12 -9.99 -4.18
N ARG A 92 0.97 -9.82 -4.85
CA ARG A 92 0.40 -10.86 -5.71
C ARG A 92 1.35 -11.23 -6.85
N ARG A 93 1.99 -10.24 -7.50
CA ARG A 93 3.01 -10.48 -8.54
C ARG A 93 4.20 -11.27 -7.99
N GLY A 94 4.72 -10.89 -6.82
CA GLY A 94 5.81 -11.60 -6.14
C GLY A 94 5.47 -13.05 -5.82
N LEU A 95 4.26 -13.29 -5.28
CA LEU A 95 3.77 -14.64 -4.97
C LEU A 95 3.59 -15.48 -6.24
N ARG A 96 3.01 -14.91 -7.31
CA ARG A 96 2.85 -15.61 -8.60
C ARG A 96 4.19 -16.01 -9.19
N LYS A 97 5.19 -15.13 -9.18
CA LYS A 97 6.55 -15.44 -9.66
C LYS A 97 7.15 -16.63 -8.90
N GLN A 98 7.00 -16.67 -7.59
CA GLN A 98 7.47 -17.80 -6.76
C GLN A 98 6.73 -19.11 -7.09
N LEU A 99 5.41 -19.06 -7.28
CA LEU A 99 4.61 -20.23 -7.66
C LEU A 99 5.00 -20.78 -9.04
N THR A 100 5.20 -19.90 -10.03
CA THR A 100 5.66 -20.29 -11.37
C THR A 100 7.06 -20.91 -11.33
N GLN A 101 7.95 -20.41 -10.46
CA GLN A 101 9.29 -20.99 -10.28
C GLN A 101 9.24 -22.36 -9.60
N GLN A 102 8.36 -22.55 -8.61
CA GLN A 102 8.18 -23.85 -7.94
C GLN A 102 7.53 -24.92 -8.83
N GLY A 103 6.65 -24.53 -9.76
CA GLY A 103 6.03 -25.46 -10.72
C GLY A 103 6.91 -25.81 -11.93
N ARG A 104 8.08 -25.18 -12.08
CA ARG A 104 9.06 -25.48 -13.15
C ARG A 104 10.16 -26.45 -12.71
N THR A 105 10.21 -26.79 -11.42
CA THR A 105 11.05 -27.83 -10.82
C THR A 105 10.22 -29.07 -10.57
#